data_AF-D7D939-F1
#
_entry.id   AF-D7D939-F1
#
_cell.length_a   1.000
_cell.length_b   1.000
_cell.length_c   1.000
_cell.angle_alpha   90.00
_cell.angle_beta   90.00
_cell.angle_gamma   90.00
#
_symmetry.space_group_name_H-M   'P 1'
#
loop_
_entity.id
_entity.type
_entity.pdbx_description
1 polymer ?
#
loop_
_entity_poly.entity_id
_entity_poly.type
_entity_poly.pdbx_seq_one_letter_code
_entity_poly.pdbx_strand_id
1 'polypeptide(L)'
;MLNNMPCENIDEIVNKIVKVYSKYIDDDLDIYSGNRYLTVVIESLIHETLKEELDRKKLQEIATKLRDTILDGPGNLNPYVMELLGILEESTNDENLEEALNLAKRLLKEDRFDKLEV
;
A
#
# COMPACT_ATOMS: atom_id res chain seq x y z
N MET A 1 -20.75 -26.05 0.28
CA MET A 1 -19.98 -25.64 1.46
C MET A 1 -19.02 -24.57 0.99
N LEU A 2 -19.29 -23.31 1.31
CA LEU A 2 -18.33 -22.24 1.05
C LEU A 2 -17.21 -22.44 2.05
N ASN A 3 -16.02 -22.78 1.57
CA ASN A 3 -14.82 -22.75 2.39
C ASN A 3 -14.67 -21.32 2.88
N ASN A 4 -14.90 -21.10 4.17
CA ASN A 4 -14.52 -19.87 4.83
C ASN A 4 -12.99 -19.77 4.71
N MET A 5 -12.53 -18.97 3.75
CA MET A 5 -11.17 -18.47 3.77
C MET A 5 -10.98 -17.82 5.14
N PRO A 6 -9.91 -18.13 5.90
CA PRO A 6 -9.63 -17.39 7.12
C PRO A 6 -9.56 -15.92 6.72
N CYS A 7 -10.40 -15.09 7.35
CA CYS A 7 -10.31 -13.65 7.20
C CYS A 7 -8.92 -13.28 7.73
N GLU A 8 -7.94 -13.07 6.85
CA GLU A 8 -6.58 -12.69 7.26
C GLU A 8 -6.70 -11.47 8.20
N ASN A 9 -6.04 -11.54 9.35
CA ASN A 9 -6.06 -10.44 10.30
C ASN A 9 -5.31 -9.25 9.66
N ILE A 10 -5.82 -8.02 9.84
CA ILE A 10 -5.18 -6.79 9.34
C ILE A 10 -3.70 -6.75 9.75
N ASP A 11 -3.37 -7.16 10.98
CA ASP A 11 -1.99 -7.18 11.45
C ASP A 11 -1.13 -8.19 10.68
N GLU A 12 -1.69 -9.34 10.28
CA GLU A 12 -0.97 -10.33 9.47
C GLU A 12 -0.70 -9.80 8.06
N ILE A 13 -1.69 -9.13 7.45
CA ILE A 13 -1.56 -8.48 6.14
C ILE A 13 -0.46 -7.42 6.20
N VAL A 14 -0.55 -6.48 7.15
CA VAL A 14 0.41 -5.39 7.32
C VAL A 14 1.81 -5.94 7.57
N ASN A 15 1.96 -6.87 8.52
CA ASN A 15 3.27 -7.45 8.86
C ASN A 15 3.89 -8.18 7.66
N LYS A 16 3.09 -8.88 6.86
CA LYS A 16 3.57 -9.55 5.64
C LYS A 16 4.08 -8.54 4.62
N ILE A 17 3.33 -7.46 4.37
CA ILE A 17 3.71 -6.42 3.41
C ILE A 17 4.97 -5.70 3.88
N VAL A 18 5.00 -5.24 5.14
CA VAL A 18 6.16 -4.55 5.73
C VAL A 18 7.39 -5.45 5.71
N LYS A 19 7.25 -6.75 6.01
CA LYS A 19 8.37 -7.69 5.97
C LYS A 19 8.98 -7.83 4.57
N VAL A 20 8.16 -7.85 3.51
CA VAL A 20 8.67 -7.90 2.12
C VAL A 20 9.29 -6.56 1.75
N TYR A 21 8.62 -5.45 2.07
CA TYR A 21 9.16 -4.11 1.85
C TYR A 21 10.53 -3.91 2.53
N SER A 22 10.65 -4.30 3.80
CA SER A 22 11.89 -4.15 4.58
C SER A 22 13.05 -4.95 3.98
N LYS A 23 12.79 -6.10 3.35
CA LYS A 23 13.85 -6.84 2.64
C LYS A 23 14.43 -6.04 1.48
N TYR A 24 13.59 -5.34 0.72
CA TYR A 24 14.08 -4.46 -0.34
C TYR A 24 14.91 -3.31 0.24
N ILE A 25 14.45 -2.69 1.33
CA ILE A 25 15.10 -1.51 1.90
C ILE A 25 16.38 -1.84 2.66
N ASP A 26 16.32 -2.82 3.56
CA ASP A 26 17.38 -3.10 4.54
C ASP A 26 18.40 -4.12 4.03
N ASP A 27 17.96 -5.17 3.34
CA ASP A 27 18.84 -6.26 2.87
C ASP A 27 19.41 -5.92 1.48
N ASP A 28 18.55 -5.55 0.53
CA ASP A 28 18.93 -5.36 -0.88
C ASP A 28 19.39 -3.92 -1.19
N LEU A 29 19.12 -2.96 -0.29
CA LEU A 29 19.33 -1.53 -0.50
C LEU A 29 18.66 -1.00 -1.79
N ASP A 30 17.54 -1.62 -2.19
CA ASP A 30 16.78 -1.35 -3.40
C ASP A 30 15.47 -0.61 -3.06
N ILE A 31 15.61 0.69 -2.77
CA ILE A 31 14.51 1.59 -2.44
C ILE A 31 13.46 1.65 -3.56
N TYR A 32 13.93 1.62 -4.81
CA TYR A 32 13.08 1.64 -6.00
C TYR A 32 12.14 0.44 -6.02
N SER A 33 12.68 -0.78 -5.91
CA SER A 33 11.88 -2.01 -5.96
C SER A 33 10.96 -2.12 -4.75
N GLY A 34 11.39 -1.67 -3.56
CA GLY A 34 10.54 -1.61 -2.37
C GLY A 34 9.30 -0.75 -2.58
N ASN A 35 9.47 0.48 -3.08
CA ASN A 35 8.34 1.39 -3.32
C ASN A 35 7.45 0.94 -4.48
N ARG A 36 8.03 0.34 -5.52
CA ARG A 36 7.28 -0.28 -6.62
C ARG A 36 6.43 -1.45 -6.11
N TYR A 37 7.01 -2.34 -5.30
CA TYR A 37 6.29 -3.44 -4.65
C TYR A 37 5.10 -2.93 -3.85
N LEU A 38 5.33 -1.94 -2.98
CA LEU A 38 4.29 -1.40 -2.11
C LEU A 38 3.14 -0.79 -2.92
N THR A 39 3.45 -0.08 -4.01
CA THR A 39 2.44 0.50 -4.90
C THR A 39 1.56 -0.56 -5.56
N VAL A 40 2.17 -1.64 -6.07
CA VAL A 40 1.42 -2.76 -6.67
C VAL A 40 0.51 -3.44 -5.65
N VAL A 41 1.00 -3.62 -4.42
CA VAL A 41 0.18 -4.20 -3.34
C VAL A 41 -1.02 -3.32 -3.02
N ILE A 42 -0.80 -2.01 -2.87
CA ILE A 42 -1.89 -1.07 -2.58
C ILE A 42 -2.91 -1.05 -3.73
N GLU A 43 -2.44 -1.03 -4.99
CA GLU A 43 -3.31 -1.12 -6.16
C GLU A 43 -4.18 -2.39 -6.13
N SER A 44 -3.62 -3.55 -5.77
CA SER A 44 -4.37 -4.80 -5.60
C SER A 44 -5.46 -4.67 -4.54
N LEU A 45 -5.12 -4.11 -3.37
CA LEU A 45 -6.07 -3.94 -2.26
C LEU A 45 -7.23 -2.99 -2.63
N ILE A 46 -6.94 -1.94 -3.40
CA ILE A 46 -7.99 -1.06 -3.95
C ILE A 46 -8.91 -1.86 -4.88
N HIS A 47 -8.35 -2.68 -5.78
CA HIS A 47 -9.15 -3.52 -6.68
C HIS A 47 -10.00 -4.57 -5.95
N GLU A 48 -9.46 -5.22 -4.93
CA GLU A 48 -10.21 -6.15 -4.07
C GLU A 48 -11.37 -5.43 -3.35
N THR A 49 -11.14 -4.19 -2.91
CA THR A 49 -12.18 -3.36 -2.27
C THR A 49 -13.28 -2.97 -3.25
N LEU A 50 -12.92 -2.58 -4.48
CA LEU A 50 -13.87 -2.28 -5.56
C LEU A 50 -14.67 -3.50 -6.04
N LYS A 51 -14.22 -4.71 -5.67
CA LYS A 51 -14.91 -5.97 -5.94
C LYS A 51 -15.56 -6.58 -4.70
N GLU A 52 -15.64 -5.83 -3.61
CA GLU A 52 -16.29 -6.24 -2.36
C GLU A 52 -15.64 -7.47 -1.69
N GLU A 53 -14.42 -7.83 -2.08
CA GLU A 53 -13.62 -8.89 -1.47
C GLU A 53 -12.84 -8.39 -0.25
N LEU A 54 -12.58 -7.08 -0.20
CA LEU A 54 -12.03 -6.38 0.96
C LEU A 54 -12.99 -5.28 1.41
N ASP A 55 -13.27 -5.23 2.70
CA ASP A 55 -14.10 -4.18 3.27
C ASP A 55 -13.36 -2.82 3.25
N ARG A 56 -14.08 -1.75 2.92
CA ARG A 56 -13.55 -0.39 2.83
C ARG A 56 -12.89 0.08 4.11
N LYS A 57 -13.50 -0.19 5.26
CA LYS A 57 -12.92 0.17 6.56
C LYS A 57 -11.64 -0.61 6.83
N LYS A 58 -11.58 -1.89 6.42
CA LYS A 58 -10.33 -2.66 6.51
C LYS A 58 -9.24 -2.07 5.62
N LEU A 59 -9.55 -1.65 4.39
CA LEU A 59 -8.57 -0.98 3.52
C LEU A 59 -8.02 0.29 4.18
N GLN A 60 -8.90 1.11 4.76
CA GLN A 60 -8.50 2.33 5.49
C GLN A 60 -7.57 1.97 6.67
N GLU A 61 -7.94 1.00 7.49
CA GLU A 61 -7.13 0.54 8.62
C GLU A 61 -5.78 -0.06 8.19
N ILE A 62 -5.74 -0.79 7.08
CA ILE A 62 -4.49 -1.29 6.47
C ILE A 62 -3.61 -0.12 6.02
N ALA A 63 -4.17 0.89 5.34
CA ALA A 63 -3.42 2.03 4.85
C ALA A 63 -2.77 2.82 6.00
N THR A 64 -3.54 3.12 7.06
CA THR A 64 -3.02 3.79 8.28
C THR A 64 -1.89 2.97 8.89
N LYS A 65 -2.12 1.68 9.16
CA LYS A 65 -1.11 0.83 9.82
C LYS A 65 0.14 0.62 8.96
N LEU A 66 0.00 0.49 7.65
CA LEU A 66 1.14 0.40 6.73
C LEU A 66 2.00 1.67 6.81
N ARG A 67 1.36 2.84 6.73
CA ARG A 67 2.06 4.13 6.80
C ARG A 67 2.84 4.26 8.11
N ASP A 68 2.17 4.05 9.24
CA ASP A 68 2.77 4.19 10.57
C ASP A 68 3.93 3.19 10.75
N THR A 69 3.69 1.91 10.43
CA THR A 69 4.69 0.85 10.63
C THR A 69 5.93 1.05 9.74
N ILE A 70 5.76 1.57 8.53
CA ILE A 70 6.89 1.86 7.64
C ILE A 70 7.67 3.07 8.14
N LEU A 71 6.98 4.13 8.57
CA LEU A 71 7.62 5.35 9.10
C LEU A 71 8.41 5.09 10.38
N ASP A 72 7.87 4.28 11.28
CA ASP A 72 8.54 3.88 12.52
C ASP A 72 9.62 2.80 12.30
N GLY A 73 9.62 2.14 11.14
CA GLY A 73 10.50 1.03 10.79
C GLY A 73 11.46 1.33 9.63
N PRO A 74 11.35 0.63 8.48
CA PRO A 74 12.33 0.70 7.39
C PRO A 74 12.44 2.07 6.72
N GLY A 75 11.46 2.96 6.90
CA GLY A 75 11.45 4.29 6.31
C GLY A 75 11.49 4.26 4.79
N ASN A 76 12.16 5.25 4.17
CA ASN A 76 12.42 5.32 2.72
C ASN A 76 11.17 5.24 1.82
N LEU A 77 10.02 5.60 2.38
CA LEU A 77 8.76 5.66 1.67
C LEU A 77 8.78 6.85 0.70
N ASN A 78 8.56 6.56 -0.58
CA ASN A 78 8.47 7.57 -1.63
C ASN A 78 7.31 8.54 -1.33
N PRO A 79 7.47 9.86 -1.52
CA PRO A 79 6.43 10.84 -1.20
C PRO A 79 5.09 10.58 -1.88
N TYR A 80 5.09 10.09 -3.12
CA TYR A 80 3.85 9.77 -3.83
C TYR A 80 3.19 8.47 -3.34
N VAL A 81 3.98 7.53 -2.82
CA VAL A 81 3.43 6.33 -2.16
C VAL A 81 2.87 6.69 -0.79
N MET A 82 3.47 7.67 -0.11
CA MET A 82 2.90 8.25 1.10
C MET A 82 1.58 9.00 0.81
N GLU A 83 1.52 9.79 -0.26
CA GLU A 83 0.29 10.45 -0.71
C GLU A 83 -0.80 9.42 -1.04
N LEU A 84 -0.44 8.35 -1.76
CA LEU A 84 -1.34 7.23 -2.05
C LEU A 84 -1.96 6.63 -0.78
N LEU A 85 -1.14 6.36 0.24
CA LEU A 85 -1.63 5.88 1.53
C LEU A 85 -2.48 6.92 2.25
N GLY A 86 -2.11 8.21 2.15
CA GLY A 86 -2.85 9.32 2.75
C GLY A 86 -4.27 9.48 2.20
N ILE A 87 -4.46 9.33 0.89
CA ILE A 87 -5.79 9.37 0.25
C ILE A 87 -6.70 8.28 0.83
N LEU A 88 -6.16 7.07 1.00
CA LEU A 88 -6.90 5.91 1.54
C LEU A 88 -7.14 6.02 3.05
N GLU A 89 -6.20 6.61 3.79
CA GLU A 89 -6.33 6.91 5.22
C GLU A 89 -7.44 7.93 5.47
N GLU A 90 -7.56 8.96 4.65
CA GLU A 90 -8.60 9.99 4.78
C GLU A 90 -10.00 9.40 4.59
N SER A 91 -10.22 8.70 3.47
CA SER A 91 -11.44 7.94 3.25
C SER A 91 -11.29 6.92 2.12
N THR A 92 -12.13 5.89 2.15
CA THR A 92 -12.21 4.87 1.09
C THR A 92 -13.55 4.92 0.36
N ASN A 93 -14.06 6.12 0.11
CA ASN A 93 -15.23 6.33 -0.76
C ASN A 93 -14.83 6.16 -2.24
N ASP A 94 -15.79 6.18 -3.17
CA ASP A 94 -15.49 5.92 -4.59
C ASP A 94 -14.55 6.95 -5.23
N GLU A 95 -14.68 8.23 -4.86
CA GLU A 95 -13.82 9.32 -5.35
C GLU A 95 -12.37 9.12 -4.90
N ASN A 96 -12.15 8.86 -3.61
CA ASN A 96 -10.82 8.61 -3.06
C ASN A 96 -10.20 7.32 -3.61
N LEU A 97 -10.99 6.26 -3.81
CA LEU A 97 -10.48 5.02 -4.43
C LEU A 97 -10.08 5.26 -5.89
N GLU A 98 -10.84 6.03 -6.65
CA GLU A 98 -10.49 6.39 -8.03
C GLU A 98 -9.24 7.26 -8.08
N GLU A 99 -9.12 8.25 -7.20
CA GLU A 99 -7.95 9.13 -7.08
C GLU A 99 -6.69 8.32 -6.75
N ALA A 100 -6.75 7.48 -5.71
CA ALA A 100 -5.68 6.58 -5.30
C ALA A 100 -5.25 5.65 -6.45
N LEU A 101 -6.21 5.06 -7.16
CA LEU A 101 -5.92 4.18 -8.29
C LEU A 101 -5.25 4.94 -9.45
N ASN A 102 -5.67 6.17 -9.72
CA ASN A 102 -5.05 7.02 -10.75
C ASN A 102 -3.61 7.40 -10.37
N LEU A 103 -3.36 7.71 -9.10
CA LEU A 103 -2.01 7.97 -8.59
C LEU A 103 -1.11 6.73 -8.71
N ALA A 104 -1.59 5.56 -8.29
CA ALA A 104 -0.85 4.30 -8.41
C ALA A 104 -0.48 3.98 -9.87
N LYS A 105 -1.44 4.10 -10.80
CA LYS A 105 -1.20 3.92 -12.24
C LYS A 105 -0.15 4.87 -12.79
N ARG A 106 -0.20 6.14 -12.39
CA ARG A 106 0.80 7.14 -12.81
C ARG A 106 2.18 6.80 -12.27
N LEU A 107 2.28 6.41 -10.99
CA LEU A 107 3.55 5.99 -10.39
C LEU A 107 4.17 4.81 -11.13
N LEU A 108 3.39 3.78 -11.41
CA LEU A 108 3.84 2.57 -12.11
C LEU A 108 4.19 2.83 -13.58
N LYS A 109 3.46 3.73 -14.25
CA LYS A 109 3.70 4.08 -15.66
C LYS A 109 4.88 5.02 -15.86
N GLU A 110 4.99 6.02 -15.00
CA GLU A 110 6.05 7.05 -15.06
C GLU A 110 7.33 6.59 -14.35
N ASP A 111 7.28 5.44 -13.68
CA ASP A 111 8.39 4.79 -12.98
C ASP A 111 9.06 5.68 -11.91
N ARG A 112 8.23 6.41 -11.16
CA ARG A 112 8.68 7.53 -10.31
C ARG A 112 9.15 7.15 -8.91
N PHE A 113 9.70 5.95 -8.74
CA PHE A 113 10.09 5.43 -7.43
C PHE A 113 11.46 5.95 -6.95
N ASP A 114 12.30 6.45 -7.86
CA ASP A 114 13.64 7.01 -7.57
C ASP A 114 13.63 8.41 -6.92
N LYS A 115 12.47 9.09 -6.90
CA LYS A 115 12.38 10.48 -6.46
C LYS A 115 12.11 10.56 -4.96
N LEU A 116 13.17 10.57 -4.16
CA LEU A 116 13.18 11.36 -2.93
C LEU A 116 13.22 12.82 -3.40
N GLU A 117 12.17 13.61 -3.14
CA GLU A 117 12.27 15.05 -3.41
C GLU A 117 13.48 15.62 -2.65
N VAL A 118 14.27 16.44 -3.36
CA VAL A 118 15.37 17.22 -2.81
C VAL A 118 14.81 18.50 -2.18
#